data_AF-A0A6L5DZ87-F1
#
_entry.id   AF-A0A6L5DZ87-F1
#
_cell.length_a   1.000
_cell.length_b   1.000
_cell.length_c   1.000
_cell.angle_alpha   90.00
_cell.angle_beta   90.00
_cell.angle_gamma   90.00
#
_symmetry.space_group_name_H-M   'P 1'
#
loop_
_entity.id
_entity.type
_entity.pdbx_description
1 polymer ?
#
loop_
_entity_poly.entity_id
_entity_poly.type
_entity_poly.pdbx_seq_one_letter_code
_entity_poly.pdbx_strand_id
1 'polypeptide(L)'
;MAKLIYLLIPVFLLLISCNDKKSVTTVNKENVVAQTAKRQVPELTPPPEKPEPKLTNEQIAQNRKIFDYHIVAASYNYKKQADNFKSRLYQKGYPSIVLEKNGKYRVVLQSFNNKESAVKELKRLRKLNKKPDLWLLRQ
;
A
#
# COMPACT_ATOMS: atom_id res chain seq x y z
N MET A 1 32.55 -46.52 -6.36
CA MET A 1 33.56 -46.66 -5.29
C MET A 1 34.30 -45.35 -5.14
N ALA A 2 34.49 -44.92 -3.90
CA ALA A 2 35.30 -43.79 -3.40
C ALA A 2 34.82 -42.36 -3.76
N LYS A 3 34.75 -41.38 -2.85
CA LYS A 3 35.05 -41.33 -1.40
C LYS A 3 34.34 -40.10 -0.79
N LEU A 4 33.79 -40.32 0.40
CA LEU A 4 33.36 -39.36 1.42
C LEU A 4 34.41 -38.26 1.70
N ILE A 5 33.98 -37.04 2.06
CA ILE A 5 34.46 -36.29 3.24
C ILE A 5 33.33 -35.37 3.73
N TYR A 6 32.87 -35.64 4.95
CA TYR A 6 32.06 -34.77 5.81
C TYR A 6 33.02 -34.00 6.73
N LEU A 7 32.82 -32.70 6.90
CA LEU A 7 33.23 -31.88 8.05
C LEU A 7 32.09 -30.86 8.22
N LEU A 8 31.12 -30.97 9.14
CA LEU A 8 31.20 -30.95 10.61
C LEU A 8 32.14 -29.87 11.17
N ILE A 9 31.68 -28.61 11.24
CA ILE A 9 31.91 -27.73 12.40
C ILE A 9 30.66 -26.87 12.66
N PRO A 10 29.95 -27.09 13.78
CA PRO A 10 28.93 -26.20 14.34
C PRO A 10 29.54 -25.18 15.33
N VAL A 11 28.70 -24.26 15.84
CA VAL A 11 28.94 -23.40 17.03
C VAL A 11 29.79 -22.14 16.73
N PHE A 12 29.29 -20.91 16.88
CA PHE A 12 28.99 -20.29 18.16
C PHE A 12 27.86 -19.25 18.08
N LEU A 13 26.94 -19.38 19.03
CA LEU A 13 25.88 -18.44 19.37
C LEU A 13 26.46 -17.06 19.72
N LEU A 14 25.89 -16.00 19.15
CA LEU A 14 25.78 -14.73 19.87
C LEU A 14 24.30 -14.39 20.02
N LEU A 15 23.79 -14.79 21.19
CA LEU A 15 22.59 -14.29 21.83
C LEU A 15 22.77 -12.80 22.12
N ILE A 16 21.97 -11.93 21.50
CA ILE A 16 21.55 -10.66 22.10
C ILE A 16 20.08 -10.48 21.69
N SER A 17 19.18 -11.11 22.44
CA SER A 17 18.40 -10.50 23.52
C SER A 17 17.06 -9.97 23.01
N CYS A 18 16.02 -10.82 23.15
CA CYS A 18 14.64 -10.40 23.13
C CYS A 18 14.22 -10.00 24.55
N ASN A 19 13.91 -8.72 24.74
CA ASN A 19 12.87 -8.17 25.62
C ASN A 19 12.84 -6.66 25.31
N ASP A 20 11.72 -6.03 24.98
CA ASP A 20 10.49 -6.10 25.76
C ASP A 20 9.20 -6.03 24.95
N LYS A 21 8.32 -6.96 25.31
CA LYS A 21 6.89 -6.75 25.52
C LYS A 21 6.58 -5.36 26.09
N LYS A 22 5.98 -4.47 25.28
CA LYS A 22 4.93 -3.57 25.77
C LYS A 22 3.84 -3.45 24.72
N SER A 23 2.74 -4.14 25.01
CA SER A 23 1.37 -3.77 24.67
C SER A 23 1.23 -2.26 24.63
N VAL A 24 1.03 -1.68 23.45
CA VAL A 24 0.41 -0.35 23.35
C VAL A 24 -1.08 -0.58 23.40
N THR A 25 -1.48 -0.69 24.66
CA THR A 25 -2.80 -0.42 25.20
C THR A 25 -3.43 0.75 24.45
N THR A 26 -4.64 0.52 23.96
CA THR A 26 -5.76 1.46 23.90
C THR A 26 -5.43 2.82 24.52
N VAL A 27 -5.16 3.83 23.69
CA VAL A 27 -5.16 5.22 24.13
C VAL A 27 -6.63 5.62 24.31
N ASN A 28 -7.17 5.18 25.44
CA ASN A 28 -8.19 5.94 26.12
C ASN A 28 -7.54 7.27 26.52
N LYS A 29 -7.89 8.30 25.76
CA LYS A 29 -8.52 9.52 26.31
C LYS A 29 -9.04 9.25 27.73
N GLU A 30 -8.69 9.95 28.78
CA GLU A 30 -8.18 11.30 28.95
C GLU A 30 -7.69 11.31 30.41
N ASN A 31 -6.55 11.94 30.70
CA ASN A 31 -6.46 12.66 31.96
C ASN A 31 -7.33 13.91 31.79
N VAL A 32 -8.61 13.66 32.01
CA VAL A 32 -9.60 14.65 32.34
C VAL A 32 -9.02 15.47 33.50
N VAL A 33 -8.87 16.74 33.20
CA VAL A 33 -8.50 17.87 34.05
C VAL A 33 -9.08 17.73 35.46
N ALA A 34 -8.20 17.93 36.45
CA ALA A 34 -8.45 18.30 37.84
C ALA A 34 -9.79 17.85 38.46
N GLN A 35 -9.67 16.88 39.38
CA GLN A 35 -10.42 16.84 40.64
C GLN A 35 -11.95 16.81 40.55
N THR A 36 -12.46 15.64 40.92
CA THR A 36 -13.81 15.42 41.45
C THR A 36 -14.33 16.57 42.31
N ALA A 37 -15.38 17.25 41.86
CA ALA A 37 -16.66 17.31 42.57
C ALA A 37 -17.64 18.25 41.86
N LYS A 38 -18.84 17.72 41.60
CA LYS A 38 -20.08 18.41 41.20
C LYS A 38 -20.27 18.82 39.73
N ARG A 39 -21.04 17.95 39.05
CA ARG A 39 -22.40 18.22 38.55
C ARG A 39 -22.55 18.94 37.20
N GLN A 40 -22.92 18.08 36.24
CA GLN A 40 -23.90 18.24 35.14
C GLN A 40 -23.51 18.99 33.85
N VAL A 41 -23.85 18.28 32.77
CA VAL A 41 -23.60 18.46 31.34
C VAL A 41 -24.42 19.60 30.75
N PRO A 42 -23.79 20.48 29.95
CA PRO A 42 -24.45 21.04 28.76
C PRO A 42 -23.78 20.58 27.45
N GLU A 43 -24.57 19.81 26.70
CA GLU A 43 -24.75 19.71 25.24
C GLU A 43 -23.67 20.22 24.24
N LEU A 44 -23.01 19.24 23.63
CA LEU A 44 -22.59 19.06 22.22
C LEU A 44 -22.36 20.31 21.33
N THR A 45 -21.10 20.71 21.21
CA THR A 45 -20.57 21.36 20.00
C THR A 45 -20.30 20.28 18.93
N PRO A 46 -20.71 20.44 17.66
CA PRO A 46 -20.54 19.41 16.64
C PRO A 46 -19.04 19.08 16.42
N PRO A 47 -18.65 17.79 16.38
CA PRO A 47 -17.27 17.36 16.16
C PRO A 47 -16.63 17.95 14.89
N PRO A 48 -15.31 18.28 14.94
CA PRO A 48 -14.61 18.91 13.83
C PRO A 48 -14.59 18.02 12.59
N GLU A 49 -15.03 18.61 11.47
CA GLU A 49 -15.11 17.98 10.17
C GLU A 49 -13.72 17.54 9.69
N LYS A 50 -13.57 16.22 9.56
CA LYS A 50 -12.37 15.58 9.00
C LYS A 50 -12.24 16.03 7.53
N PRO A 51 -11.10 16.59 7.09
CA PRO A 51 -10.98 17.07 5.72
C PRO A 51 -11.23 15.94 4.73
N GLU A 52 -12.31 16.07 3.96
CA GLU A 52 -12.66 15.13 2.90
C GLU A 52 -11.60 15.18 1.77
N PRO A 53 -11.26 14.04 1.14
CA PRO A 53 -10.38 14.03 -0.01
C PRO A 53 -11.03 14.82 -1.16
N LYS A 54 -10.36 15.90 -1.61
CA LYS A 54 -10.85 16.82 -2.65
C LYS A 54 -11.08 16.20 -4.05
N LEU A 55 -10.84 14.90 -4.25
CA LEU A 55 -10.96 14.24 -5.55
C LEU A 55 -11.65 12.88 -5.43
N THR A 56 -12.69 12.67 -6.23
CA THR A 56 -13.38 11.38 -6.40
C THR A 56 -12.49 10.38 -7.15
N ASN A 57 -12.73 9.07 -6.95
CA ASN A 57 -12.03 8.01 -7.66
C ASN A 57 -12.17 8.12 -9.20
N GLU A 58 -13.31 8.64 -9.66
CA GLU A 58 -13.57 8.88 -11.09
C GLU A 58 -12.69 10.01 -11.64
N GLN A 59 -12.56 11.12 -10.90
CA GLN A 59 -11.67 12.22 -11.27
C GLN A 59 -10.20 11.77 -11.29
N ILE A 60 -9.78 10.93 -10.35
CA ILE A 60 -8.43 10.32 -10.37
C ILE A 60 -8.24 9.50 -11.64
N ALA A 61 -9.21 8.65 -12.00
CA ALA A 61 -9.11 7.81 -13.19
C ALA A 61 -9.07 8.64 -14.49
N GLN A 62 -9.86 9.71 -14.59
CA GLN A 62 -9.84 10.60 -15.75
C GLN A 62 -8.51 11.35 -15.88
N ASN A 63 -7.99 11.91 -14.78
CA ASN A 63 -6.69 12.58 -14.78
C ASN A 63 -5.57 11.64 -15.22
N ARG A 64 -5.65 10.34 -14.85
CA ARG A 64 -4.62 9.36 -15.24
C ARG A 64 -4.61 9.03 -16.73
N LYS A 65 -5.69 9.29 -17.49
CA LYS A 65 -5.72 9.09 -18.96
C LYS A 65 -4.88 10.13 -19.72
N ILE A 66 -4.46 11.21 -19.06
CA ILE A 66 -3.66 12.29 -19.63
C ILE A 66 -2.17 11.92 -19.65
N PHE A 67 -1.76 10.91 -18.88
CA PHE A 67 -0.36 10.54 -18.72
C PHE A 67 0.06 9.48 -19.74
N ASP A 68 1.22 9.66 -20.38
CA ASP A 68 1.68 8.76 -21.44
C ASP A 68 2.23 7.41 -20.95
N TYR A 69 2.64 7.30 -19.69
CA TYR A 69 3.34 6.14 -19.16
C TYR A 69 2.68 5.61 -17.89
N HIS A 70 2.34 4.31 -17.86
CA HIS A 70 1.69 3.68 -16.71
C HIS A 70 2.47 2.47 -16.21
N ILE A 71 2.58 2.34 -14.89
CA ILE A 71 3.04 1.12 -14.24
C ILE A 71 1.82 0.23 -14.02
N VAL A 72 1.77 -0.89 -14.73
CA VAL A 72 0.66 -1.84 -14.73
C VAL A 72 1.02 -3.04 -13.86
N ALA A 73 0.09 -3.47 -13.02
CA ALA A 73 0.23 -4.65 -12.16
C ALA A 73 -0.51 -5.89 -12.68
N ALA A 74 -1.54 -5.71 -13.50
CA ALA A 74 -2.27 -6.81 -14.13
C ALA A 74 -3.08 -6.32 -15.34
N SER A 75 -3.48 -7.26 -16.20
CA SER A 75 -4.35 -7.00 -17.34
C SER A 75 -5.36 -8.14 -17.46
N TYR A 76 -6.65 -7.80 -17.57
CA TYR A 76 -7.75 -8.76 -17.59
C TYR A 76 -8.64 -8.55 -18.83
N ASN A 77 -9.36 -9.61 -19.23
CA ASN A 77 -10.37 -9.53 -20.29
C ASN A 77 -11.68 -8.90 -19.79
N TYR A 78 -11.96 -9.01 -18.50
CA TYR A 78 -13.23 -8.58 -17.91
C TYR A 78 -13.00 -7.55 -16.81
N LYS A 79 -13.76 -6.44 -16.87
CA LYS A 79 -13.66 -5.34 -15.90
C LYS A 79 -13.80 -5.80 -14.45
N LYS A 80 -14.74 -6.72 -14.18
CA LYS A 80 -14.96 -7.30 -12.85
C LYS A 80 -13.70 -7.93 -12.25
N GLN A 81 -12.88 -8.61 -13.06
CA GLN A 81 -11.63 -9.21 -12.59
C GLN A 81 -10.58 -8.15 -12.23
N ALA A 82 -10.48 -7.10 -13.06
CA ALA A 82 -9.60 -5.97 -12.81
C ALA A 82 -10.01 -5.19 -11.55
N ASP A 83 -11.30 -4.93 -11.37
CA ASP A 83 -11.83 -4.26 -10.18
C ASP A 83 -11.60 -5.09 -8.91
N ASN A 84 -11.81 -6.41 -8.96
CA ASN A 84 -11.51 -7.30 -7.84
C ASN A 84 -10.01 -7.27 -7.47
N PHE A 85 -9.11 -7.24 -8.46
CA PHE A 85 -7.68 -7.14 -8.21
C PHE A 85 -7.28 -5.77 -7.65
N LYS A 86 -7.85 -4.67 -8.19
CA LYS A 86 -7.72 -3.32 -7.65
C LYS A 86 -8.10 -3.26 -6.16
N SER A 87 -9.23 -3.85 -5.78
CA SER A 87 -9.67 -3.90 -4.38
C SER A 87 -8.70 -4.68 -3.50
N ARG A 88 -8.16 -5.82 -3.97
CA ARG A 88 -7.12 -6.57 -3.25
C ARG A 88 -5.82 -5.77 -3.09
N LEU A 89 -5.43 -4.99 -4.10
CA LEU A 89 -4.27 -4.11 -4.02
C LEU A 89 -4.50 -2.98 -3.02
N TYR A 90 -5.69 -2.37 -3.03
CA TYR A 90 -6.06 -1.33 -2.07
C TYR A 90 -5.97 -1.82 -0.62
N GLN A 91 -6.51 -3.02 -0.33
CA GLN A 91 -6.41 -3.65 0.99
C GLN A 91 -4.96 -3.91 1.44
N LYS A 92 -4.03 -4.06 0.47
CA LYS A 92 -2.60 -4.23 0.72
C LYS A 92 -1.81 -2.91 0.77
N GLY A 93 -2.50 -1.77 0.72
CA GLY A 93 -1.86 -0.44 0.72
C GLY A 93 -1.36 0.03 -0.64
N TYR A 94 -1.77 -0.61 -1.74
CA TYR A 94 -1.41 -0.24 -3.10
C TYR A 94 -2.62 0.39 -3.82
N PRO A 95 -2.83 1.71 -3.71
CA PRO A 95 -3.90 2.38 -4.45
C PRO A 95 -3.68 2.21 -5.96
N SER A 96 -4.75 1.88 -6.67
CA SER A 96 -4.70 1.57 -8.10
C SER A 96 -6.01 1.94 -8.81
N ILE A 97 -5.95 2.08 -10.13
CA ILE A 97 -7.12 2.33 -10.98
C ILE A 97 -7.23 1.26 -12.07
N VAL A 98 -8.40 1.16 -12.71
CA VAL A 98 -8.58 0.35 -13.92
C VAL A 98 -8.64 1.29 -15.13
N LEU A 99 -7.76 1.05 -16.10
CA LEU A 99 -7.81 1.69 -17.42
C LEU A 99 -8.15 0.64 -18.48
N GLU A 100 -9.05 0.98 -19.40
CA GLU A 100 -9.34 0.17 -20.57
C GLU A 100 -8.48 0.64 -21.75
N LYS A 101 -7.80 -0.31 -22.40
CA LYS A 101 -7.07 -0.05 -23.66
C LYS A 101 -6.95 -1.34 -24.47
N ASN A 102 -7.13 -1.27 -25.79
CA ASN A 102 -7.03 -2.43 -26.70
C ASN A 102 -7.89 -3.63 -26.23
N GLY A 103 -9.11 -3.39 -25.77
CA GLY A 103 -10.02 -4.45 -25.28
C GLY A 103 -9.56 -5.17 -24.02
N LYS A 104 -8.62 -4.59 -23.25
CA LYS A 104 -8.14 -5.13 -21.98
C LYS A 104 -8.30 -4.12 -20.86
N TYR A 105 -8.66 -4.62 -19.69
CA TYR A 105 -8.76 -3.87 -18.45
C TYR A 105 -7.46 -3.99 -17.65
N ARG A 106 -6.66 -2.93 -17.64
CA ARG A 106 -5.35 -2.88 -17.00
C ARG A 106 -5.45 -2.23 -15.63
N VAL A 107 -4.86 -2.86 -14.63
CA VAL A 107 -4.79 -2.34 -13.26
C VAL A 107 -3.49 -1.54 -13.10
N VAL A 108 -3.63 -0.23 -13.00
CA VAL A 108 -2.54 0.74 -13.01
C VAL A 108 -2.25 1.23 -11.59
N LEU A 109 -1.00 1.06 -11.15
CA LEU A 109 -0.54 1.56 -9.85
C LEU A 109 -0.28 3.06 -9.91
N GLN A 110 0.48 3.51 -10.92
CA GLN A 110 0.93 4.89 -11.04
C GLN A 110 1.11 5.29 -12.51
N SER A 111 1.05 6.59 -12.79
CA SER A 111 1.14 7.14 -14.15
C SER A 111 2.04 8.37 -14.17
N PHE A 112 2.71 8.60 -15.29
CA PHE A 112 3.78 9.58 -15.46
C PHE A 112 3.74 10.17 -16.88
N ASN A 113 4.11 11.45 -16.98
CA ASN A 113 4.25 12.13 -18.27
C ASN A 113 5.62 11.84 -18.90
N ASN A 114 6.61 11.49 -18.08
CA ASN A 114 7.97 11.20 -18.54
C ASN A 114 8.32 9.72 -18.35
N LYS A 115 8.93 9.13 -19.37
CA LYS A 115 9.40 7.73 -19.39
C LYS A 115 10.43 7.47 -18.28
N GLU A 116 11.35 8.40 -18.06
CA GLU A 116 12.47 8.18 -17.13
C GLU A 116 11.97 8.07 -15.69
N SER A 117 11.05 8.95 -15.30
CA SER A 117 10.37 8.89 -14.00
C SER A 117 9.63 7.57 -13.82
N ALA A 118 8.90 7.12 -14.85
CA ALA A 118 8.17 5.86 -14.82
C ALA A 118 9.10 4.64 -14.69
N VAL A 119 10.21 4.63 -15.43
CA VAL A 119 11.21 3.55 -15.39
C VAL A 119 11.93 3.52 -14.04
N LYS A 120 12.30 4.69 -13.50
CA LYS A 120 12.92 4.80 -12.17
C LYS A 120 12.00 4.20 -11.11
N GLU A 121 10.72 4.58 -11.14
CA GLU A 121 9.75 4.09 -10.18
C GLU A 121 9.45 2.58 -10.36
N LEU A 122 9.31 2.11 -11.60
CA LEU A 122 9.13 0.69 -11.89
C LEU A 122 10.27 -0.16 -11.31
N LYS A 123 11.53 0.30 -11.48
CA LYS A 123 12.70 -0.36 -10.89
C LYS A 123 12.63 -0.38 -9.37
N ARG A 124 12.24 0.74 -8.73
CA ARG A 124 12.07 0.84 -7.28
C ARG A 124 11.00 -0.16 -6.78
N LEU A 125 9.82 -0.16 -7.40
CA LEU A 125 8.71 -1.04 -7.02
C LEU A 125 9.04 -2.52 -7.19
N ARG A 126 9.73 -2.91 -8.28
CA ARG A 126 10.17 -4.30 -8.51
C ARG A 126 11.16 -4.78 -7.45
N LYS A 127 12.04 -3.90 -6.95
CA LYS A 127 12.96 -4.22 -5.85
C LYS A 127 12.22 -4.45 -4.52
N LEU A 128 11.18 -3.67 -4.25
CA LEU A 128 10.41 -3.76 -3.01
C LEU A 128 9.50 -5.00 -2.96
N ASN A 129 8.85 -5.35 -4.07
CA ASN A 129 7.79 -6.36 -4.04
C ASN A 129 8.26 -7.81 -4.19
N LYS A 130 9.57 -8.09 -4.36
CA LYS A 130 10.20 -9.42 -4.59
C LYS A 130 9.54 -10.31 -5.69
N LYS A 131 8.46 -9.86 -6.33
CA LYS A 131 7.68 -10.52 -7.39
C LYS A 131 7.59 -9.55 -8.60
N PRO A 132 7.99 -9.97 -9.81
CA PRO A 132 8.29 -9.06 -10.92
C PRO A 132 7.15 -8.77 -11.91
N ASP A 133 5.87 -8.89 -11.56
CA ASP A 133 4.78 -8.80 -12.55
C ASP A 133 4.36 -7.36 -12.90
N LEU A 134 5.17 -6.35 -12.53
CA LEU A 134 4.93 -4.97 -12.93
C LEU A 134 5.54 -4.71 -14.30
N TRP A 135 4.84 -4.02 -15.19
CA TRP A 135 5.42 -3.56 -16.47
C TRP A 135 5.01 -2.14 -16.81
N LEU A 136 5.77 -1.53 -17.73
CA LEU A 136 5.48 -0.20 -18.26
C LEU A 136 4.56 -0.34 -19.48
N LEU A 137 3.47 0.43 -19.49
CA LEU A 137 2.61 0.61 -20.65
C LEU A 137 2.75 2.05 -21.13
N ARG A 138 2.94 2.23 -22.44
CA ARG A 138 2.79 3.54 -23.10
C ARG A 138 1.36 3.67 -23.63
N GLN A 139 0.73 4.83 -23.39
CA GLN A 139 -0.61 5.15 -23.90
C GLN A 139 -0.61 5.45 -25.40
#